data_AF-A0A1A2IX20-F1
#
_entry.id   AF-A0A1A2IX20-F1
#
_cell.length_a   1.000
_cell.length_b   1.000
_cell.length_c   1.000
_cell.angle_alpha   90.00
_cell.angle_beta   90.00
_cell.angle_gamma   90.00
#
_symmetry.space_group_name_H-M   'P 1'
#
loop_
_entity.id
_entity.type
_entity.pdbx_description
1 polymer ?
#
loop_
_entity_poly.entity_id
_entity_poly.type
_entity_poly.pdbx_seq_one_letter_code
_entity_poly.pdbx_strand_id
1 'polypeptide(L)'
;MAAVDLTADVPMSPQEMWDRVADLSDLGDWLVLHEAWRSELPEVLGEGVQVVGVARAKGFRNRVTWTVTTWDPPHQVALSGSGKGGAKYAVTLTVRGGQEGSTLGLRLELGGRALFGPVGSAAARAVKGDVQKSLKNFVELYG
;
A
#
# COMPACT_ATOMS: atom_id res chain seq x y z
N MET A 1 12.33 9.65 9.33
CA MET A 1 11.21 9.00 8.62
C MET A 1 11.82 7.92 7.75
N ALA A 2 11.29 6.71 7.77
CA ALA A 2 11.79 5.63 6.92
C ALA A 2 10.84 5.48 5.73
N ALA A 3 11.40 5.32 4.54
CA ALA A 3 10.63 5.11 3.32
C ALA A 3 11.18 3.89 2.56
N VAL A 4 10.27 3.15 1.94
CA VAL A 4 10.55 2.12 0.97
C VAL A 4 9.82 2.51 -0.30
N ASP A 5 10.49 2.45 -1.43
CA ASP A 5 9.95 2.82 -2.74
C ASP A 5 10.48 1.80 -3.75
N LEU A 6 9.59 0.96 -4.28
CA LEU A 6 9.92 -0.15 -5.15
C LEU A 6 8.90 -0.27 -6.26
N THR A 7 9.31 -0.87 -7.38
CA THR A 7 8.49 -1.03 -8.57
C THR A 7 8.51 -2.47 -9.08
N ALA A 8 7.52 -2.83 -9.88
CA ALA A 8 7.47 -4.04 -10.69
C ALA A 8 6.80 -3.77 -12.03
N ASP A 9 7.32 -4.37 -13.10
CA ASP A 9 6.74 -4.29 -14.43
C ASP A 9 5.81 -5.48 -14.67
N VAL A 10 4.69 -5.24 -15.34
CA VAL A 10 3.64 -6.22 -15.58
C VAL A 10 3.12 -6.07 -17.01
N PRO A 11 2.96 -7.15 -17.79
CA PRO A 11 2.51 -7.10 -19.18
C PRO A 11 1.00 -6.87 -19.32
N MET A 12 0.51 -5.77 -18.76
CA MET A 12 -0.89 -5.32 -18.87
C MET A 12 -0.98 -3.81 -19.08
N SER A 13 -2.12 -3.35 -19.59
CA SER A 13 -2.38 -1.92 -19.77
C SER A 13 -2.51 -1.17 -18.44
N PRO A 14 -2.32 0.17 -18.43
CA PRO A 14 -2.48 0.96 -17.22
C PRO A 14 -3.87 0.83 -16.59
N GLN A 15 -4.91 0.71 -17.42
CA GLN A 15 -6.28 0.56 -16.93
C GLN A 15 -6.48 -0.80 -16.25
N GLU A 16 -6.03 -1.90 -16.87
CA GLU A 16 -6.12 -3.24 -16.27
C GLU A 16 -5.37 -3.30 -14.93
N MET A 17 -4.17 -2.69 -14.87
CA MET A 17 -3.41 -2.60 -13.63
C MET A 17 -4.16 -1.78 -12.58
N TRP A 18 -4.72 -0.64 -12.98
CA TRP A 18 -5.49 0.22 -12.10
C TRP A 18 -6.68 -0.51 -11.49
N ASP A 19 -7.44 -1.25 -12.30
CA ASP A 19 -8.61 -1.99 -11.83
C ASP A 19 -8.24 -3.01 -10.73
N ARG A 20 -7.03 -3.58 -10.74
CA ARG A 20 -6.51 -4.47 -9.67
C ARG A 20 -5.97 -3.72 -8.46
N VAL A 21 -5.34 -2.57 -8.68
CA VAL A 21 -4.72 -1.74 -7.63
C VAL A 21 -5.77 -1.00 -6.81
N ALA A 22 -6.82 -0.52 -7.47
CA ALA A 22 -7.91 0.24 -6.88
C ALA A 22 -8.96 -0.63 -6.18
N ASP A 23 -8.98 -1.94 -6.45
CA ASP A 23 -9.92 -2.84 -5.81
C ASP A 23 -9.50 -3.15 -4.36
N LEU A 24 -10.25 -2.59 -3.41
CA LEU A 24 -9.97 -2.81 -2.00
C LEU A 24 -10.37 -4.22 -1.54
N SER A 25 -11.28 -4.94 -2.21
CA SER A 25 -11.65 -6.29 -1.78
C SER A 25 -10.52 -7.28 -1.94
N ASP A 26 -9.71 -7.09 -2.99
CA ASP A 26 -8.67 -8.03 -3.42
C ASP A 26 -7.28 -7.60 -2.94
N LEU A 27 -7.18 -6.45 -2.28
CA LEU A 27 -5.91 -5.88 -1.82
C LEU A 27 -5.11 -6.87 -0.94
N GLY A 28 -5.80 -7.68 -0.14
CA GLY A 28 -5.17 -8.68 0.75
C GLY A 28 -4.50 -9.85 0.03
N ASP A 29 -4.81 -10.09 -1.24
CA ASP A 29 -4.27 -11.23 -2.00
C ASP A 29 -2.81 -11.01 -2.40
N TRP A 30 -2.46 -9.76 -2.67
CA TRP A 30 -1.11 -9.40 -3.11
C TRP A 30 -0.39 -8.47 -2.13
N LEU A 31 -1.07 -7.51 -1.49
CA LEU A 31 -0.44 -6.56 -0.58
C LEU A 31 -0.31 -7.16 0.81
N VAL A 32 0.81 -7.85 1.10
CA VAL A 32 1.01 -8.56 2.37
C VAL A 32 1.05 -7.65 3.61
N LEU A 33 1.20 -6.34 3.39
CA LEU A 33 1.10 -5.29 4.41
C LEU A 33 -0.35 -5.10 4.88
N HIS A 34 -1.34 -5.51 4.09
CA HIS A 34 -2.75 -5.52 4.43
C HIS A 34 -3.15 -6.90 4.96
N GLU A 35 -3.88 -6.93 6.08
CA GLU A 35 -4.40 -8.18 6.63
C GLU A 35 -5.92 -8.28 6.50
N ALA A 36 -6.65 -7.22 6.83
CA ALA A 36 -8.10 -7.21 6.78
C ALA A 36 -8.66 -5.79 6.91
N TRP A 37 -9.83 -5.55 6.31
CA TRP A 37 -10.67 -4.40 6.61
C TRP A 37 -11.46 -4.60 7.92
N ARG A 38 -11.76 -3.47 8.57
CA ARG A 38 -12.48 -3.32 9.85
C ARG A 38 -13.55 -2.23 9.77
N SER A 39 -13.83 -1.76 8.57
CA SER A 39 -15.00 -0.97 8.19
C SER A 39 -15.67 -1.66 7.00
N GLU A 40 -16.89 -1.25 6.68
CA GLU A 40 -17.43 -1.50 5.36
C GLU A 40 -16.54 -0.84 4.30
N LEU A 41 -16.50 -1.45 3.12
CA LEU A 41 -15.82 -0.86 1.97
C LEU A 41 -16.79 0.10 1.27
N PRO A 42 -16.32 1.30 0.89
CA PRO A 42 -17.15 2.25 0.18
C PRO A 42 -17.43 1.74 -1.25
N GLU A 43 -18.60 2.06 -1.78
CA GLU A 43 -18.96 1.73 -3.18
C GLU A 43 -18.14 2.56 -4.18
N VAL A 44 -17.71 3.76 -3.78
CA VAL A 44 -16.94 4.69 -4.61
C VAL A 44 -15.73 5.20 -3.81
N LEU A 45 -14.56 5.10 -4.41
CA LEU A 45 -13.32 5.66 -3.89
C LEU A 45 -13.10 7.09 -4.41
N GLY A 46 -12.47 7.91 -3.57
CA GLY A 46 -12.19 9.31 -3.85
C GLY A 46 -11.37 9.95 -2.73
N GLU A 47 -10.83 11.13 -2.96
CA GLU A 47 -10.13 11.88 -1.92
C GLU A 47 -11.04 12.14 -0.70
N GLY A 48 -10.46 12.03 0.49
CA GLY A 48 -11.17 12.18 1.76
C GLY A 48 -11.91 10.93 2.24
N VAL A 49 -12.12 9.93 1.37
CA VAL A 49 -12.73 8.65 1.77
C VAL A 49 -11.87 7.98 2.85
N GLN A 50 -12.54 7.43 3.87
CA GLN A 50 -11.89 6.74 4.97
C GLN A 50 -12.29 5.27 5.05
N VAL A 51 -11.29 4.42 5.27
CA VAL A 51 -11.46 2.99 5.52
C VAL A 51 -10.60 2.58 6.71
N VAL A 52 -11.07 1.62 7.49
CA VAL A 52 -10.33 1.13 8.65
C VAL A 52 -9.75 -0.23 8.29
N GLY A 53 -8.43 -0.36 8.33
CA GLY A 53 -7.72 -1.61 7.99
C GLY A 53 -6.77 -2.07 9.09
N VAL A 54 -6.32 -3.32 9.01
CA VAL A 54 -5.23 -3.85 9.82
C VAL A 54 -3.97 -3.89 8.96
N ALA A 55 -3.00 -3.05 9.28
CA ALA A 55 -1.67 -3.07 8.69
C ALA A 55 -0.79 -4.08 9.43
N ARG A 56 0.02 -4.84 8.70
CA ARG A 56 0.94 -5.84 9.23
C ARG A 56 2.38 -5.59 8.77
N ALA A 57 3.33 -5.77 9.68
CA ALA A 57 4.75 -5.90 9.34
C ALA A 57 5.43 -6.90 10.27
N LYS A 58 6.03 -7.98 9.74
CA LYS A 58 6.67 -9.07 10.52
C LYS A 58 5.91 -9.48 11.80
N GLY A 59 4.60 -9.70 11.70
CA GLY A 59 3.75 -10.16 12.82
C GLY A 59 3.25 -9.06 13.76
N PHE A 60 3.75 -7.82 13.65
CA PHE A 60 3.12 -6.67 14.29
C PHE A 60 1.86 -6.28 13.52
N ARG A 61 0.77 -6.05 14.24
CA ARG A 61 -0.53 -5.65 13.68
C ARG A 61 -0.92 -4.29 14.24
N ASN A 62 -1.31 -3.37 13.39
CA ASN A 62 -1.86 -2.08 13.80
C ASN A 62 -3.19 -1.82 13.11
N ARG A 63 -4.22 -1.46 13.88
CA ARG A 63 -5.46 -0.96 13.30
C ARG A 63 -5.22 0.49 12.91
N VAL A 64 -5.43 0.80 11.64
CA VAL A 64 -5.16 2.10 11.05
C VAL A 64 -6.46 2.61 10.42
N THR A 65 -6.81 3.85 10.73
CA THR A 65 -7.79 4.58 9.92
C THR A 65 -7.04 5.22 8.78
N TRP A 66 -7.30 4.75 7.57
CA TRP A 66 -6.72 5.26 6.34
C TRP A 66 -7.63 6.33 5.75
N THR A 67 -7.05 7.41 5.27
CA THR A 67 -7.73 8.43 4.48
C THR A 67 -7.08 8.47 3.12
N VAL A 68 -7.87 8.37 2.05
CA VAL A 68 -7.40 8.59 0.68
C VAL A 68 -7.03 10.06 0.54
N THR A 69 -5.75 10.34 0.30
CA THR A 69 -5.21 11.71 0.15
C THR A 69 -5.00 12.10 -1.29
N THR A 70 -4.94 11.12 -2.20
CA THR A 70 -4.88 11.36 -3.64
C THR A 70 -5.67 10.27 -4.34
N TRP A 71 -6.50 10.67 -5.29
CA TRP A 71 -7.26 9.77 -6.15
C TRP A 71 -7.21 10.29 -7.59
N ASP A 72 -6.32 9.70 -8.39
CA ASP A 72 -6.07 10.08 -9.79
C ASP A 72 -6.06 8.84 -10.70
N PRO A 73 -7.22 8.25 -11.01
CA PRO A 73 -7.31 7.12 -11.93
C PRO A 73 -6.86 7.47 -13.36
N PRO A 74 -6.17 6.56 -14.09
CA PRO A 74 -5.66 5.27 -13.65
C PRO A 74 -4.23 5.32 -13.07
N HIS A 75 -3.74 6.50 -12.66
CA HIS A 75 -2.31 6.75 -12.44
C HIS A 75 -1.86 6.59 -10.99
N GLN A 76 -2.67 7.01 -10.00
CA GLN A 76 -2.22 7.10 -8.62
C GLN A 76 -3.35 7.03 -7.58
N VAL A 77 -3.12 6.25 -6.52
CA VAL A 77 -3.84 6.37 -5.25
C VAL A 77 -2.84 6.54 -4.12
N ALA A 78 -3.10 7.49 -3.23
CA ALA A 78 -2.33 7.68 -2.01
C ALA A 78 -3.23 7.66 -0.78
N LEU A 79 -2.76 7.02 0.29
CA LEU A 79 -3.44 6.95 1.56
C LEU A 79 -2.51 7.38 2.68
N SER A 80 -3.04 8.13 3.65
CA SER A 80 -2.37 8.39 4.91
C SER A 80 -3.13 7.78 6.06
N GLY A 81 -2.42 7.34 7.09
CA GLY A 81 -3.01 6.63 8.21
C GLY A 81 -2.30 6.88 9.53
N SER A 82 -3.06 6.80 10.60
CA SER A 82 -2.54 6.82 11.97
C SER A 82 -2.95 5.55 12.70
N GLY A 83 -1.98 4.89 13.33
CA GLY A 83 -2.21 3.71 14.15
C GLY A 83 -1.99 3.97 15.63
N LYS A 84 -2.20 2.92 16.43
CA LYS A 84 -1.92 2.93 17.88
C LYS A 84 -0.47 3.33 18.16
N GLY A 85 -0.24 3.97 19.31
CA GLY A 85 1.08 4.42 19.75
C GLY A 85 1.62 5.64 19.01
N GLY A 86 0.80 6.31 18.19
CA GLY A 86 1.22 7.48 17.42
C GLY A 86 2.06 7.14 16.19
N ALA A 87 2.02 5.90 15.72
CA ALA A 87 2.59 5.50 14.43
C ALA A 87 1.84 6.18 13.28
N LYS A 88 2.60 6.63 12.28
CA LYS A 88 2.10 7.28 11.08
C LYS A 88 2.52 6.47 9.86
N TYR A 89 1.61 6.38 8.90
CA TYR A 89 1.77 5.61 7.68
C TYR A 89 1.37 6.49 6.50
N ALA A 90 2.10 6.40 5.40
CA ALA A 90 1.61 6.81 4.09
C ALA A 90 1.93 5.72 3.07
N VAL A 91 0.96 5.37 2.24
CA VAL A 91 1.09 4.42 1.14
C VAL A 91 0.78 5.16 -0.15
N THR A 92 1.60 5.01 -1.17
CA THR A 92 1.33 5.49 -2.52
C THR A 92 1.48 4.35 -3.49
N LEU A 93 0.45 4.11 -4.29
CA LEU A 93 0.47 3.20 -5.42
C LEU A 93 0.43 4.03 -6.69
N THR A 94 1.34 3.76 -7.63
CA THR A 94 1.39 4.45 -8.92
C THR A 94 1.36 3.45 -10.06
N VAL A 95 0.64 3.75 -11.12
CA VAL A 95 0.64 3.00 -12.37
C VAL A 95 1.23 3.91 -13.44
N ARG A 96 2.24 3.40 -14.15
CA ARG A 96 2.87 4.12 -15.27
C ARG A 96 2.87 3.23 -16.50
N GLY A 97 2.35 3.72 -17.62
CA GLY A 97 2.43 3.00 -18.89
C GLY A 97 3.85 2.94 -19.45
N GLY A 98 4.17 1.84 -20.13
CA GLY A 98 5.40 1.61 -20.89
C GLY A 98 5.10 1.05 -22.29
N GLN A 99 6.14 0.66 -23.02
CA GLN A 99 5.96 0.15 -24.39
C GLN A 99 5.32 -1.26 -24.44
N GLU A 100 5.61 -2.12 -23.47
CA GLU A 100 5.17 -3.53 -23.44
C GLU A 100 4.31 -3.86 -22.21
N GLY A 101 3.76 -2.86 -21.53
CA GLY A 101 2.96 -3.06 -20.31
C GLY A 101 2.93 -1.83 -19.42
N SER A 102 2.86 -2.05 -18.11
CA SER A 102 2.82 -1.00 -17.10
C SER A 102 3.73 -1.31 -15.92
N THR A 103 4.20 -0.26 -15.25
CA THR A 103 4.98 -0.35 -14.02
C THR A 103 4.10 0.01 -12.83
N LEU A 104 3.95 -0.94 -11.89
CA LEU A 104 3.37 -0.69 -10.58
C LEU A 104 4.46 -0.17 -9.64
N GLY A 105 4.28 1.02 -9.09
CA GLY A 105 5.07 1.55 -7.99
C GLY A 105 4.35 1.41 -6.66
N LEU A 106 5.06 0.95 -5.64
CA LEU A 106 4.58 0.88 -4.26
C LEU A 106 5.59 1.59 -3.35
N ARG A 107 5.15 2.72 -2.81
CA ARG A 107 5.87 3.49 -1.82
C ARG A 107 5.18 3.43 -0.47
N LEU A 108 5.94 3.11 0.58
CA LEU A 108 5.47 3.09 1.96
C LEU A 108 6.41 3.94 2.83
N GLU A 109 5.81 4.92 3.50
CA GLU A 109 6.47 5.80 4.45
C GLU A 109 5.98 5.50 5.87
N LEU A 110 6.94 5.42 6.79
CA LEU A 110 6.73 5.12 8.19
C LEU A 110 7.30 6.24 9.05
N GLY A 111 6.48 6.69 10.00
CA GLY A 111 6.86 7.75 10.93
C GLY A 111 6.11 7.69 12.25
N GLY A 112 6.23 8.79 13.00
CA GLY A 112 5.65 8.90 14.34
C GLY A 112 6.59 8.42 15.45
N ARG A 113 6.24 8.79 16.69
CA ARG A 113 7.14 8.63 17.84
C ARG A 113 7.51 7.17 18.14
N ALA A 114 6.59 6.26 17.89
CA ALA A 114 6.79 4.82 18.08
C ALA A 114 7.89 4.22 17.18
N LEU A 115 8.31 4.92 16.11
CA LEU A 115 9.27 4.42 15.13
C LEU A 115 10.63 5.14 15.20
N PHE A 116 10.95 5.79 16.33
CA PHE A 116 12.30 6.28 16.58
C PHE A 116 13.21 5.20 17.17
N GLY A 117 14.51 5.27 16.85
CA GLY A 117 15.53 4.39 17.41
C GLY A 117 15.55 2.97 16.78
N PRO A 118 16.19 2.00 17.46
CA PRO A 118 16.45 0.67 16.89
C PRO A 118 15.19 -0.10 16.46
N VAL A 119 14.06 0.09 17.15
CA VAL A 119 12.77 -0.50 16.80
C VAL A 119 12.27 0.00 15.45
N GLY A 120 12.40 1.31 15.20
CA GLY A 120 12.07 1.92 13.91
C GLY A 120 12.91 1.37 12.76
N SER A 121 14.21 1.19 12.99
CA SER A 121 15.12 0.58 11.99
C SER A 121 14.74 -0.87 11.66
N ALA A 122 14.35 -1.66 12.67
CA ALA A 122 13.88 -3.02 12.44
C ALA A 122 12.55 -3.05 11.67
N ALA A 123 11.60 -2.16 12.01
CA ALA A 123 10.34 -2.01 11.31
C ALA A 123 10.53 -1.60 9.83
N ALA A 124 11.44 -0.66 9.55
CA ALA A 124 11.76 -0.26 8.18
C ALA A 124 12.30 -1.42 7.33
N ARG A 125 13.21 -2.24 7.89
CA ARG A 125 13.73 -3.43 7.21
C ARG A 125 12.65 -4.50 6.99
N ALA A 126 11.78 -4.70 7.98
CA ALA A 126 10.64 -5.60 7.87
C ALA A 126 9.74 -5.20 6.71
N VAL A 127 9.34 -3.92 6.70
CA VAL A 127 8.48 -3.37 5.66
C VAL A 127 9.11 -3.44 4.28
N LYS A 128 10.43 -3.24 4.14
CA LYS A 128 11.09 -3.42 2.84
C LYS A 128 10.88 -4.83 2.27
N GLY A 129 11.04 -5.86 3.09
CA GLY A 129 10.79 -7.25 2.68
C GLY A 129 9.32 -7.50 2.33
N ASP A 130 8.40 -6.94 3.10
CA ASP A 130 6.95 -7.07 2.87
C ASP A 130 6.52 -6.36 1.57
N VAL A 131 7.08 -5.18 1.25
CA VAL A 131 6.86 -4.49 -0.04
C VAL A 131 7.39 -5.32 -1.21
N GLN A 132 8.62 -5.84 -1.10
CA GLN A 132 9.20 -6.71 -2.14
C GLN A 132 8.33 -7.94 -2.40
N LYS A 133 7.87 -8.58 -1.33
CA LYS A 133 6.98 -9.73 -1.42
C LYS A 133 5.64 -9.35 -2.05
N SER A 134 5.10 -8.19 -1.72
CA SER A 134 3.81 -7.73 -2.27
C SER A 134 3.86 -7.52 -3.77
N LEU A 135 4.91 -6.85 -4.26
CA LEU A 135 5.11 -6.65 -5.69
C LEU A 135 5.33 -7.97 -6.42
N LYS A 136 6.10 -8.89 -5.82
CA LYS A 136 6.27 -10.23 -6.37
C LYS A 136 4.93 -10.98 -6.47
N ASN A 137 4.12 -10.97 -5.41
CA ASN A 137 2.80 -11.61 -5.42
C ASN A 137 1.89 -11.00 -6.51
N PHE A 138 1.92 -9.67 -6.69
CA PHE A 138 1.14 -9.01 -7.73
C PHE A 138 1.52 -9.49 -9.14
N VAL A 139 2.83 -9.59 -9.41
CA VAL A 139 3.34 -10.13 -10.68
C VAL A 139 2.95 -11.61 -10.84
N GLU A 140 3.05 -12.43 -9.79
CA GLU A 140 2.66 -13.85 -9.87
C GLU A 140 1.16 -14.05 -10.12
N LEU A 141 0.32 -13.15 -9.62
CA LEU A 141 -1.14 -13.24 -9.78
C LEU A 141 -1.61 -12.71 -11.14
N TYR A 142 -0.92 -11.71 -11.70
CA TYR A 142 -1.46 -10.93 -12.81
C TYR A 142 -0.51 -10.69 -13.99
N GLY A 143 0.76 -11.09 -13.89
CA GLY A 143 1.77 -10.90 -14.95
C GLY A 143 1.98 -12.10 -15.85
#